data_AF-A0A103Z319-F1
#
_entry.id   AF-A0A103Z319-F1
#
_cell.length_a   1.000
_cell.length_b   1.000
_cell.length_c   1.000
_cell.angle_alpha   90.00
_cell.angle_beta   90.00
_cell.angle_gamma   90.00
#
_symmetry.space_group_name_H-M   'P 1'
#
loop_
_entity.id
_entity.type
_entity.pdbx_description
1 polymer ?
#
loop_
_entity_poly.entity_id
_entity_poly.type
_entity_poly.pdbx_seq_one_letter_code
_entity_poly.pdbx_strand_id
1 'polypeptide(L)'
;MSLRGGLAIQKGPHCGRRIEPGQARLARMPAEPAYFGKAEAFRRNDAMAGVGNRKGIMAFWNIPGYMNGRGGHIDLIDGARAVCGSDCYWEASGVWFWPLR
;
A
#
# COMPACT_ATOMS: atom_id res chain seq x y z
N MET A 1 1.97 7.70 17.22
CA MET A 1 1.22 6.59 16.62
C MET A 1 2.10 5.35 16.60
N SER A 2 1.57 4.18 16.99
CA SER A 2 2.32 2.91 16.94
C SER A 2 1.55 1.91 16.08
N LEU A 3 2.15 1.47 14.97
CA LEU A 3 1.62 0.38 14.16
C LEU A 3 1.65 -0.93 14.98
N ARG A 4 0.61 -1.75 14.82
CA ARG A 4 0.49 -3.06 15.48
C ARG A 4 1.13 -4.16 14.63
N GLY A 5 2.36 -3.93 14.20
CA GLY A 5 3.08 -4.86 13.32
C GLY A 5 3.50 -6.15 14.03
N GLY A 6 3.50 -7.27 13.28
CA GLY A 6 3.87 -8.59 13.82
C GLY A 6 5.36 -8.78 14.16
N LEU A 7 6.26 -7.94 13.62
CA LEU A 7 7.71 -8.13 13.75
C LEU A 7 8.34 -7.04 14.62
N ALA A 8 9.21 -7.40 15.57
CA ALA A 8 9.95 -6.44 16.38
C ALA A 8 11.31 -6.10 15.75
N ILE A 9 11.64 -4.81 15.72
CA ILE A 9 12.97 -4.33 15.31
C ILE A 9 13.98 -4.73 16.40
N GLN A 10 15.03 -5.45 16.00
CA GLN A 10 16.00 -6.05 16.93
C GLN A 10 17.22 -5.16 17.25
N LYS A 11 17.48 -4.13 16.45
CA LYS A 11 18.69 -3.29 16.58
C LYS A 11 18.47 -1.88 16.04
N GLY A 12 19.26 -0.92 16.54
CA GLY A 12 19.29 0.47 16.07
C GLY A 12 18.33 1.42 16.80
N PRO A 13 18.18 2.67 16.33
CA PRO A 13 17.40 3.72 17.00
C PRO A 13 15.90 3.42 17.18
N HIS A 14 15.39 2.43 16.47
CA HIS A 14 13.99 2.00 16.53
C HIS A 14 13.82 0.61 17.15
N CYS A 15 14.86 0.07 17.81
CA CYS A 15 14.79 -1.20 18.53
C CYS A 15 13.56 -1.25 19.46
N GLY A 16 12.85 -2.37 19.46
CA GLY A 16 11.62 -2.57 20.21
C GLY A 16 10.34 -2.04 19.52
N ARG A 17 10.44 -1.17 18.52
CA ARG A 17 9.28 -0.80 17.68
C ARG A 17 8.88 -1.97 16.77
N ARG A 18 7.66 -1.88 16.22
CA ARG A 18 7.04 -2.93 15.41
C ARG A 18 7.01 -2.59 13.92
N ILE A 19 7.18 -3.60 13.06
CA ILE A 19 7.03 -3.58 11.61
C ILE A 19 5.93 -4.58 11.24
N GLU A 20 5.05 -4.23 10.30
CA GLU A 20 4.14 -5.18 9.67
C GLU A 20 4.72 -5.63 8.33
N PRO A 21 5.19 -6.89 8.22
CA PRO A 21 5.79 -7.39 6.97
C PRO A 21 4.76 -7.80 5.92
N GLY A 22 3.52 -8.10 6.32
CA GLY A 22 2.48 -8.55 5.40
C GLY A 22 1.77 -7.38 4.74
N GLN A 23 1.90 -7.24 3.42
CA GLN A 23 1.28 -6.15 2.65
C GLN A 23 -0.21 -5.96 2.98
N ALA A 24 -1.00 -7.04 2.94
CA ALA A 24 -2.45 -6.96 3.15
C ALA A 24 -2.81 -6.56 4.60
N ARG A 25 -2.00 -6.96 5.58
CA ARG A 25 -2.18 -6.55 6.97
C ARG A 25 -1.76 -5.09 7.15
N LEU A 26 -0.64 -4.69 6.56
CA LEU A 26 -0.19 -3.31 6.59
C LEU A 26 -1.22 -2.41 5.95
N ALA A 27 -1.72 -2.69 4.74
CA ALA A 27 -2.72 -1.88 4.04
C ALA A 27 -4.03 -1.65 4.82
N ARG A 28 -4.41 -2.59 5.70
CA ARG A 28 -5.57 -2.44 6.58
C ARG A 28 -5.33 -1.43 7.71
N MET A 29 -4.08 -1.20 8.13
CA MET A 29 -3.78 -0.24 9.20
C MET A 29 -3.97 1.22 8.76
N PRO A 30 -3.41 1.72 7.62
CA PRO A 30 -3.75 3.03 7.05
C PRO A 30 -5.24 3.26 6.86
N ALA A 31 -6.00 2.21 6.54
CA ALA A 31 -7.45 2.27 6.37
C ALA A 31 -8.22 2.57 7.67
N GLU A 32 -7.62 2.37 8.83
CA GLU A 32 -8.23 2.69 10.11
C GLU A 32 -8.31 4.22 10.31
N PRO A 33 -9.40 4.74 10.93
CA PRO A 33 -9.55 6.18 11.19
C PRO A 33 -8.43 6.81 12.01
N ALA A 34 -7.73 5.99 12.82
CA ALA A 34 -6.58 6.44 13.60
C ALA A 34 -5.33 6.73 12.75
N TYR A 35 -5.33 6.40 11.45
CA TYR A 35 -4.23 6.61 10.52
C TYR A 35 -4.63 7.56 9.38
N PHE A 36 -4.80 7.04 8.15
CA PHE A 36 -5.17 7.84 6.98
C PHE A 36 -6.67 7.77 6.69
N GLY A 37 -7.40 6.87 7.35
CA GLY A 37 -8.81 6.63 7.08
C GLY A 37 -9.03 5.81 5.81
N LYS A 38 -10.30 5.66 5.42
CA LYS A 38 -10.72 4.77 4.33
C LYS A 38 -9.99 5.11 3.02
N ALA A 39 -9.42 4.09 2.38
CA ALA A 39 -8.81 4.22 1.06
C ALA A 39 -9.84 4.47 -0.04
N GLU A 40 -9.43 5.15 -1.09
CA GLU A 40 -10.11 5.10 -2.38
C GLU A 40 -9.81 3.75 -3.04
N ALA A 41 -10.84 2.95 -3.32
CA ALA A 41 -10.68 1.61 -3.88
C ALA A 41 -11.09 1.60 -5.35
N PHE A 42 -10.18 1.15 -6.21
CA PHE A 42 -10.40 1.07 -7.65
C PHE A 42 -10.22 -0.36 -8.15
N ARG A 43 -11.00 -0.74 -9.16
CA ARG A 43 -10.70 -1.94 -9.96
C ARG A 43 -9.50 -1.63 -10.86
N ARG A 44 -8.85 -2.68 -11.36
CA ARG A 44 -7.69 -2.61 -12.27
C ARG A 44 -7.83 -1.52 -13.35
N ASN A 45 -8.93 -1.55 -14.10
CA ASN A 45 -9.12 -0.67 -15.27
C ASN A 45 -9.41 0.79 -14.87
N ASP A 46 -9.89 1.01 -13.65
CA ASP A 46 -10.25 2.35 -13.15
C ASP A 46 -9.11 3.00 -12.37
N ALA A 47 -8.06 2.23 -12.03
CA ALA A 47 -7.01 2.64 -11.10
C ALA A 47 -6.24 3.88 -11.57
N MET A 48 -5.76 3.90 -12.83
CA MET A 48 -4.97 5.02 -13.33
C MET A 48 -5.78 6.32 -13.41
N ALA A 49 -7.01 6.24 -13.93
CA ALA A 49 -7.91 7.39 -14.01
C ALA A 49 -8.32 7.87 -12.60
N GLY A 50 -8.59 6.92 -11.70
CA GLY A 50 -8.93 7.18 -10.31
C GLY A 50 -7.82 7.92 -9.58
N VAL A 51 -6.57 7.43 -9.64
CA VAL A 51 -5.42 8.11 -9.02
C VAL A 51 -5.16 9.47 -9.66
N GLY A 52 -5.18 9.54 -11.01
CA GLY A 52 -4.87 10.75 -11.76
C GLY A 52 -3.46 11.26 -11.44
N ASN A 53 -3.31 12.59 -11.35
CA ASN A 53 -2.00 13.22 -11.07
C ASN A 53 -1.63 13.26 -9.58
N ARG A 54 -2.39 12.59 -8.71
CA ARG A 54 -2.22 12.67 -7.25
C ARG A 54 -1.07 11.77 -6.79
N LYS A 55 -0.41 12.19 -5.72
CA LYS A 55 0.63 11.39 -5.05
C LYS A 55 0.06 10.74 -3.81
N GLY A 56 0.61 9.61 -3.39
CA GLY A 56 0.14 8.99 -2.17
C GLY A 56 0.67 7.59 -1.90
N ILE A 57 -0.04 6.89 -1.01
CA ILE A 57 0.20 5.47 -0.72
C ILE A 57 -0.70 4.65 -1.64
N MET A 58 -0.17 3.58 -2.20
CA MET A 58 -0.90 2.68 -3.08
C MET A 58 -0.68 1.23 -2.67
N ALA A 59 -1.78 0.49 -2.47
CA ALA A 59 -1.76 -0.93 -2.19
C ALA A 59 -2.40 -1.71 -3.35
N PHE A 60 -1.59 -2.52 -4.03
CA PHE A 60 -1.97 -3.42 -5.12
C PHE A 60 -2.40 -4.78 -4.57
N TRP A 61 -3.57 -5.28 -4.97
CA TRP A 61 -4.16 -6.52 -4.45
C TRP A 61 -4.25 -7.64 -5.47
N ASN A 62 -3.88 -8.85 -5.05
CA ASN A 62 -3.98 -10.08 -5.83
C ASN A 62 -3.25 -9.97 -7.18
N ILE A 63 -1.94 -9.77 -7.11
CA ILE A 63 -1.07 -9.66 -8.27
C ILE A 63 -1.00 -11.02 -8.98
N PRO A 64 -1.42 -11.13 -10.26
CA PRO A 64 -1.30 -12.36 -11.04
C PRO A 64 0.11 -12.94 -11.02
N GLY A 65 0.24 -14.26 -10.81
CA GLY A 65 1.54 -14.94 -10.76
C GLY A 65 2.32 -14.78 -9.45
N TYR A 66 1.95 -13.85 -8.56
CA TYR A 66 2.62 -13.66 -7.27
C TYR A 66 1.84 -14.32 -6.12
N MET A 67 2.50 -15.24 -5.40
CA MET A 67 1.90 -16.05 -4.33
C MET A 67 0.55 -16.67 -4.74
N ASN A 68 0.49 -17.28 -5.93
CA ASN A 68 -0.73 -17.87 -6.51
C ASN A 68 -1.89 -16.87 -6.63
N GLY A 69 -1.59 -15.62 -7.00
CA GLY A 69 -2.60 -14.57 -7.16
C GLY A 69 -3.15 -14.01 -5.85
N ARG A 70 -2.54 -14.32 -4.71
CA ARG A 70 -2.98 -13.84 -3.38
C ARG A 70 -2.03 -12.79 -2.80
N GLY A 71 -0.86 -12.62 -3.39
CA GLY A 71 0.13 -11.64 -2.98
C GLY A 71 -0.28 -10.23 -3.40
N GLY A 72 0.26 -9.23 -2.70
CA GLY A 72 0.06 -7.83 -3.02
C GLY A 72 1.34 -7.04 -2.81
N HIS A 73 1.32 -5.77 -3.23
CA HIS A 73 2.41 -4.82 -3.07
C HIS A 73 1.89 -3.52 -2.45
N ILE A 74 2.69 -2.84 -1.63
CA ILE A 74 2.33 -1.51 -1.09
C ILE A 74 3.51 -0.59 -1.27
N ASP A 75 3.26 0.58 -1.86
CA ASP A 75 4.30 1.50 -2.27
C ASP A 75 3.80 2.95 -2.17
N LEU A 76 4.71 3.89 -2.39
CA LEU A 76 4.39 5.29 -2.67
C LEU A 76 4.26 5.48 -4.18
N ILE A 77 3.32 6.30 -4.63
CA ILE A 77 3.09 6.60 -6.05
C ILE A 77 3.17 8.10 -6.34
N ASP A 78 3.78 8.45 -7.46
CA ASP A 78 3.61 9.73 -8.15
C ASP A 78 2.71 9.53 -9.38
N GLY A 79 1.41 9.81 -9.22
CA GLY A 79 0.40 9.54 -10.24
C GLY A 79 0.60 10.32 -11.54
N ALA A 80 1.21 11.52 -11.48
CA ALA A 80 1.50 12.32 -12.67
C ALA A 80 2.53 11.64 -13.60
N ARG A 81 3.38 10.77 -13.04
CA ARG A 81 4.39 10.01 -13.77
C ARG A 81 4.03 8.52 -13.90
N ALA A 82 2.98 8.08 -13.21
CA ALA A 82 2.64 6.67 -13.02
C ALA A 82 3.82 5.81 -12.51
N VAL A 83 4.65 6.38 -11.63
CA VAL A 83 5.85 5.72 -11.06
C VAL A 83 5.67 5.50 -9.57
N CYS A 84 6.10 4.33 -9.10
CA CYS A 84 6.12 3.95 -7.69
C CYS A 84 7.54 4.10 -7.12
N GLY A 85 7.66 4.21 -5.81
CA GLY A 85 8.95 4.33 -5.13
C GLY A 85 9.86 3.11 -5.37
N SER A 86 9.26 1.91 -5.44
CA SER A 86 9.94 0.69 -5.86
C SER A 86 9.39 0.19 -7.20
N ASP A 87 8.14 -0.28 -7.24
CA ASP A 87 7.52 -0.87 -8.43
C ASP A 87 5.99 -0.71 -8.41
N CYS A 88 5.38 -0.56 -9.59
CA CYS A 88 3.93 -0.50 -9.76
C CYS A 88 3.39 -1.78 -10.41
N TYR A 89 2.37 -2.38 -9.80
CA TYR A 89 1.75 -3.63 -10.27
C TYR A 89 0.33 -3.39 -10.80
N TRP A 90 0.23 -2.68 -11.92
CA TRP A 90 -1.04 -2.26 -12.53
C TRP A 90 -1.93 -3.41 -13.03
N GLU A 91 -1.38 -4.62 -13.11
CA GLU A 91 -2.08 -5.85 -13.43
C GLU A 91 -2.78 -6.51 -12.23
N ALA A 92 -2.56 -5.99 -11.02
CA ALA A 92 -3.32 -6.36 -9.83
C ALA A 92 -4.84 -6.25 -10.05
N SER A 93 -5.60 -7.14 -9.41
CA SER A 93 -7.07 -7.19 -9.53
C SER A 93 -7.78 -5.90 -9.08
N GLY A 94 -7.17 -5.18 -8.14
CA GLY A 94 -7.68 -3.93 -7.60
C GLY A 94 -6.61 -3.22 -6.78
N VAL A 95 -6.86 -1.94 -6.51
CA VAL A 95 -5.92 -1.08 -5.79
C VAL A 95 -6.65 -0.28 -4.73
N TRP A 96 -5.95 -0.01 -3.62
CA TRP A 96 -6.36 0.97 -2.62
C TRP A 96 -5.38 2.15 -2.68
N PHE A 97 -5.92 3.36 -2.63
CA PHE A 97 -5.15 4.59 -2.75
C PHE A 97 -5.49 5.54 -1.60
N TRP A 98 -4.45 6.12 -1.00
CA TRP A 98 -4.56 7.20 -0.02
C TRP A 98 -3.81 8.43 -0.55
N PRO A 99 -4.51 9.48 -1.01
CA PRO A 99 -3.84 10.69 -1.47
C PRO A 99 -3.11 11.37 -0.31
N LEU A 100 -1.88 11.78 -0.57
CA LEU A 100 -1.07 12.58 0.34
C LEU A 100 -0.88 13.99 -0.22
N ARG A 101 -0.66 14.96 0.67
CA ARG A 101 -0.37 16.36 0.33
C ARG A 101 1.13 16.61 0.28
#